data_AF-A0A8I1PSL0-F1
#
_entry.id   AF-A0A8I1PSL0-F1
#
_cell.length_a   1.000
_cell.length_b   1.000
_cell.length_c   1.000
_cell.angle_alpha   90.00
_cell.angle_beta   90.00
_cell.angle_gamma   90.00
#
_symmetry.space_group_name_H-M   'P 1'
#
loop_
_entity.id
_entity.type
_entity.pdbx_description
1 polymer ?
#
loop_
_entity_poly.entity_id
_entity_poly.type
_entity_poly.pdbx_seq_one_letter_code
_entity_poly.pdbx_strand_id
1 'polypeptide(L)' 'MNQIVLIALRRPYTFVVLSILIVIFGVRAIRHAPTDVFPTVGPYHFLL' A
#
# COMPACT_ATOMS: atom_id res chain seq x y z
N MET A 1 -0.27 27.77 4.25
CA MET A 1 -0.33 26.52 3.47
C MET A 1 0.90 25.59 3.65
N ASN A 2 1.87 25.90 4.55
CA ASN A 2 3.05 25.03 4.75
C ASN A 2 3.01 24.26 6.09
N GLN A 3 1.85 24.20 6.74
CA GLN A 3 1.72 23.66 8.09
C GLN A 3 2.07 22.17 8.14
N ILE A 4 1.71 21.38 7.12
CA ILE A 4 2.05 19.95 7.02
C ILE A 4 3.57 19.75 6.94
N VAL A 5 4.25 20.56 6.13
CA VAL A 5 5.72 20.54 6.00
C VAL A 5 6.36 20.92 7.34
N LEU A 6 5.85 21.94 8.03
CA LEU A 6 6.37 22.35 9.34
C LEU A 6 6.15 21.29 10.43
N ILE A 7 5.04 20.53 10.38
CA ILE A 7 4.79 19.40 11.26
C ILE A 7 5.83 18.30 11.01
N ALA A 8 6.10 17.98 9.74
CA ALA A 8 7.13 16.99 9.37
C ALA A 8 8.54 17.42 9.83
N LEU A 9 8.89 18.71 9.68
CA LEU A 9 10.17 19.25 10.14
C LEU A 9 10.33 19.27 11.67
N ARG A 10 9.23 19.44 12.43
CA ARG A 10 9.26 19.44 13.91
C ARG A 10 9.48 18.05 14.52
N ARG A 11 9.18 16.98 13.79
CA ARG A 11 9.35 15.57 14.23
C ARG A 11 10.08 14.76 13.13
N PRO A 12 11.32 15.12 12.78
CA PRO A 12 11.99 14.59 11.60
C PRO A 12 12.21 13.08 11.69
N TYR A 13 12.57 12.58 12.88
CA TYR A 13 12.78 11.14 13.10
C TYR A 13 11.49 10.33 12.94
N THR A 14 10.36 10.80 13.47
CA THR A 14 9.07 10.10 13.31
C THR A 14 8.65 10.05 11.85
N PHE A 15 8.86 11.13 11.09
CA PHE A 15 8.56 11.17 9.66
C PHE A 15 9.41 10.14 8.88
N VAL A 16 10.72 10.12 9.13
CA VAL A 16 11.64 9.17 8.47
C VAL A 16 11.28 7.72 8.80
N VAL A 17 11.03 7.41 10.08
CA VAL A 17 10.61 6.05 10.51
C VAL A 17 9.31 5.65 9.81
N LEU A 18 8.32 6.54 9.78
CA LEU A 18 7.06 6.29 9.09
C LEU A 18 7.26 6.06 7.59
N SER A 19 8.08 6.86 6.91
CA SER A 19 8.39 6.66 5.48
C SER A 19 9.04 5.30 5.22
N ILE A 20 9.96 4.87 6.08
CA ILE A 20 10.58 3.54 5.99
C ILE A 20 9.52 2.43 6.16
N LEU A 21 8.63 2.56 7.14
CA LEU A 21 7.54 1.60 7.35
C LEU A 21 6.64 1.51 6.12
N ILE A 22 6.25 2.64 5.52
CA ILE A 22 5.43 2.67 4.30
C ILE A 22 6.12 1.92 3.16
N VAL A 23 7.42 2.15 2.94
CA VAL A 23 8.17 1.44 1.89
C VAL A 23 8.21 -0.06 2.15
N ILE A 24 8.50 -0.49 3.38
CA ILE A 24 8.57 -1.90 3.75
C ILE A 24 7.22 -2.59 3.54
N PHE A 25 6.12 -1.99 4.02
CA PHE A 25 4.78 -2.55 3.85
C PHE A 25 4.31 -2.48 2.40
N GLY A 26 4.63 -1.42 1.67
CA GLY A 26 4.30 -1.28 0.25
C GLY A 26 4.98 -2.35 -0.61
N VAL A 27 6.27 -2.59 -0.41
CA VAL A 27 7.00 -3.66 -1.12
C VAL A 27 6.41 -5.03 -0.81
N ARG A 28 6.05 -5.29 0.46
CA ARG A 28 5.37 -6.53 0.84
C ARG A 28 4.01 -6.66 0.15
N ALA A 29 3.20 -5.62 0.16
CA ALA A 29 1.88 -5.62 -0.47
C ALA A 29 1.97 -5.95 -1.96
N ILE A 30 2.90 -5.33 -2.69
CA ILE A 30 3.09 -5.60 -4.13
C ILE A 30 3.50 -7.06 -4.36
N ARG A 31 4.40 -7.61 -3.55
CA ARG A 31 4.86 -9.01 -3.71
C ARG A 31 3.80 -10.05 -3.37
N HIS A 32 2.83 -9.71 -2.53
CA HIS A 32 1.75 -10.63 -2.14
C HIS A 32 0.45 -10.37 -2.90
N ALA A 33 0.40 -9.32 -3.71
CA ALA A 33 -0.77 -9.03 -4.54
C ALA A 33 -0.96 -10.21 -5.52
N PRO A 34 -2.16 -10.82 -5.57
CA PRO A 34 -2.44 -11.88 -6.53
C PRO A 34 -2.28 -11.30 -7.94
N THR A 35 -1.50 -11.97 -8.77
CA THR A 35 -1.26 -11.59 -10.17
C THR A 35 -2.34 -12.11 -11.12
N ASP A 36 -3.37 -12.80 -10.58
CA ASP A 36 -4.45 -13.32 -11.39
C ASP A 36 -5.35 -12.18 -11.86
N VAL A 37 -5.43 -12.02 -13.18
CA VAL A 37 -6.30 -11.02 -13.84
C VAL A 37 -7.75 -11.50 -13.88
N PHE A 38 -7.99 -12.80 -13.72
CA PHE A 38 -9.33 -13.35 -13.73
C PHE A 38 -9.91 -13.38 -12.32
N PRO A 39 -11.12 -12.85 -12.12
CA PRO A 39 -11.85 -13.11 -10.88
C PRO A 39 -12.19 -14.60 -10.83
N THR A 40 -12.06 -15.22 -9.66
CA THR A 40 -12.49 -16.62 -9.45
C THR A 40 -13.99 -16.73 -9.78
N VAL A 41 -14.26 -17.27 -10.95
CA VAL A 41 -15.59 -17.51 -11.49
C VAL A 41 -16.17 -18.73 -10.77
N GLY A 42 -17.31 -18.53 -10.11
CA GLY A 42 -18.02 -19.60 -9.41
C GLY A 42 -18.52 -20.69 -10.37
N PRO A 43 -18.86 -21.89 -9.86
CA PRO A 43 -19.06 -23.11 -10.64
C PRO A 43 -20.21 -23.07 -11.67
N TYR A 44 -21.05 -22.05 -11.66
CA TYR A 44 -22.27 -21.95 -12.48
C TYR A 44 -22.21 -20.88 -13.59
N HIS A 45 -21.08 -20.20 -13.82
CA HIS A 45 -21.02 -19.06 -14.75
C HIS A 45 -20.57 -19.39 -16.19
N PHE A 46 -20.19 -20.63 -16.49
CA PHE A 46 -19.75 -21.07 -17.83
C PHE A 46 -20.72 -22.06 -18.54
N LEU A 47 -21.87 -22.35 -17.93
CA LEU A 47 -22.83 -23.36 -18.39
C LEU A 47 -24.13 -22.78 -18.97
N LEU A 48 -24.18 -21.47 -19.22
CA LEU A 48 -25.27 -20.76 -19.92
C LEU A 48 -24.65 -19.92 -21.04
#